data_AF-A0A098BJI9-F1
#
_entry.id   AF-A0A098BJI9-F1
#
_cell.length_a   1.000
_cell.length_b   1.000
_cell.length_c   1.000
_cell.angle_alpha   90.00
_cell.angle_beta   90.00
_cell.angle_gamma   90.00
#
_symmetry.space_group_name_H-M   'P 1'
#
loop_
_entity.id
_entity.type
_entity.pdbx_description
1 polymer ?
#
loop_
_entity_poly.entity_id
_entity_poly.type
_entity_poly.pdbx_seq_one_letter_code
_entity_poly.pdbx_strand_id
1 'polypeptide(L)'
;MSADTQVVAAPADIVKSLRSFVAAHGGSAKAVLQPVARGAVRITVVAEDGVLGDRVVRDLATAHAVVEALPGVTVSEWDREVTSIATPQQGHWKKMAGWVARQTRFPRARNER
;
A
#
# COMPACT_ATOMS: atom_id res chain seq x y z
N MET A 1 -2.04 -23.46 -25.57
CA MET A 1 -0.73 -22.95 -25.11
C MET A 1 -0.78 -22.95 -23.60
N SER A 2 -0.15 -23.92 -22.95
CA SER A 2 -0.10 -23.99 -21.48
C SER A 2 1.02 -23.06 -21.02
N ALA A 3 0.66 -21.97 -20.34
CA ALA A 3 1.65 -21.11 -19.71
C ALA A 3 2.18 -21.80 -18.45
N ASP A 4 3.47 -22.09 -18.41
CA ASP A 4 4.18 -22.46 -17.19
C ASP A 4 3.91 -21.37 -16.14
N THR A 5 3.20 -21.74 -15.06
CA THR A 5 3.02 -20.86 -13.92
C THR A 5 4.33 -20.88 -13.13
N GLN A 6 5.25 -19.99 -13.50
CA GLN A 6 6.44 -19.74 -12.70
C GLN A 6 5.99 -19.24 -11.32
N VAL A 7 6.33 -19.99 -10.27
CA VAL A 7 6.04 -19.61 -8.89
C VAL A 7 6.94 -18.43 -8.53
N VAL A 8 6.34 -17.24 -8.43
CA VAL A 8 7.06 -16.03 -8.06
C VAL A 8 7.18 -15.95 -6.55
N ALA A 9 8.41 -15.92 -6.04
CA ALA A 9 8.65 -15.77 -4.60
C ALA A 9 8.43 -14.31 -4.15
N ALA A 10 7.67 -14.13 -3.07
CA ALA A 10 7.45 -12.83 -2.45
C ALA A 10 8.73 -12.31 -1.76
N PRO A 11 9.13 -11.04 -1.97
CA PRO A 11 10.25 -10.44 -1.24
C PRO A 11 9.98 -10.40 0.28
N ALA A 12 10.85 -11.05 1.05
CA ALA A 12 10.62 -11.28 2.48
C ALA A 12 10.59 -9.99 3.31
N ASP A 13 11.36 -8.98 2.93
CA ASP A 13 11.39 -7.66 3.57
C ASP A 13 10.07 -6.91 3.40
N ILE A 14 9.48 -6.96 2.20
CA ILE A 14 8.18 -6.37 1.90
C ILE A 14 7.07 -7.08 2.67
N VAL A 15 7.05 -8.43 2.63
CA VAL A 15 6.08 -9.22 3.39
C VAL A 15 6.20 -8.93 4.89
N LYS A 16 7.41 -8.88 5.44
CA LYS A 16 7.63 -8.53 6.86
C LYS A 16 7.12 -7.15 7.19
N SER A 17 7.38 -6.16 6.33
CA SER A 17 6.90 -4.80 6.55
C SER A 17 5.38 -4.71 6.53
N LEU A 18 4.72 -5.31 5.53
CA LEU A 18 3.26 -5.23 5.41
C LEU A 18 2.57 -6.06 6.50
N ARG A 19 3.14 -7.21 6.89
CA ARG A 19 2.66 -7.99 8.04
C ARG A 19 2.68 -7.17 9.32
N SER A 20 3.79 -6.45 9.58
CA SER A 20 3.92 -5.61 10.77
C SER A 20 2.93 -4.44 10.75
N PHE A 21 2.72 -3.84 9.58
CA PHE A 21 1.72 -2.80 9.38
C PHE A 21 0.30 -3.32 9.67
N VAL A 22 -0.12 -4.40 9.02
CA VAL A 22 -1.46 -4.98 9.20
C VAL A 22 -1.71 -5.38 10.65
N ALA A 23 -0.71 -6.00 11.31
CA ALA A 23 -0.81 -6.35 12.73
C ALA A 23 -0.99 -5.14 13.65
N ALA A 24 -0.39 -3.99 13.32
CA ALA A 24 -0.54 -2.76 14.09
C ALA A 24 -1.90 -2.07 13.89
N HIS A 25 -2.63 -2.42 12.83
CA HIS A 25 -3.84 -1.72 12.37
C HIS A 25 -5.08 -2.65 12.32
N GLY A 26 -5.20 -3.59 13.26
CA GLY A 26 -6.40 -4.43 13.42
C GLY A 26 -6.29 -5.85 12.87
N GLY A 27 -5.21 -6.19 12.18
CA GLY A 27 -4.92 -7.55 11.73
C GLY A 27 -5.55 -7.95 10.39
N SER A 28 -6.36 -7.08 9.79
CA SER A 28 -6.88 -7.27 8.43
C SER A 28 -6.76 -6.01 7.57
N ALA A 29 -6.70 -6.19 6.25
CA ALA A 29 -6.62 -5.09 5.30
C ALA A 29 -7.06 -5.47 3.88
N LYS A 30 -7.34 -4.45 3.07
CA LYS A 30 -7.57 -4.55 1.61
C LYS A 30 -6.34 -4.06 0.87
N ALA A 31 -5.84 -4.85 -0.10
CA ALA A 31 -4.70 -4.48 -0.93
C ALA A 31 -5.14 -4.10 -2.35
N VAL A 32 -4.85 -2.87 -2.76
CA VAL A 32 -5.07 -2.37 -4.12
C VAL A 32 -3.76 -2.41 -4.89
N LEU A 33 -3.74 -3.19 -5.98
CA LEU A 33 -2.55 -3.37 -6.83
C LEU A 33 -2.60 -2.40 -8.01
N GLN A 34 -1.61 -1.51 -8.11
CA GLN A 34 -1.63 -0.38 -9.03
C GLN A 34 -0.36 -0.35 -9.87
N PRO A 35 -0.41 -0.65 -11.18
CA PRO A 35 0.70 -0.38 -12.08
C PRO A 35 0.95 1.14 -12.16
N VAL A 36 2.13 1.60 -11.72
CA VAL A 36 2.44 3.04 -11.58
C VAL A 36 3.50 3.54 -12.55
N ALA A 37 4.31 2.64 -13.13
CA ALA A 37 5.33 2.96 -14.12
C ALA A 37 5.72 1.70 -14.92
N ARG A 38 6.64 1.84 -15.89
CA ARG A 38 7.16 0.70 -16.65
C ARG A 38 7.93 -0.25 -15.72
N GLY A 39 7.33 -1.40 -15.40
CA GLY A 39 7.93 -2.41 -14.53
C GLY A 39 7.85 -2.06 -13.04
N ALA A 40 6.79 -1.40 -12.60
CA ALA A 40 6.52 -1.19 -11.18
C ALA A 40 5.04 -1.29 -10.86
N VAL A 41 4.72 -2.04 -9.80
CA VAL A 41 3.38 -2.15 -9.21
C VAL A 41 3.45 -1.67 -7.77
N ARG A 42 2.61 -0.69 -7.42
CA ARG A 42 2.37 -0.26 -6.06
C ARG A 42 1.31 -1.16 -5.43
N ILE A 43 1.60 -1.66 -4.25
CA ILE A 43 0.69 -2.37 -3.37
C ILE A 43 0.26 -1.36 -2.31
N THR A 44 -0.94 -0.82 -2.44
CA THR A 44 -1.52 0.07 -1.42
C THR A 44 -2.41 -0.77 -0.51
N VAL A 45 -2.10 -0.81 0.78
CA VAL A 45 -2.86 -1.55 1.79
C VAL A 45 -3.68 -0.56 2.61
N VAL A 46 -4.99 -0.78 2.70
CA VAL A 46 -5.92 -0.03 3.53
C VAL A 46 -6.38 -0.95 4.66
N ALA A 47 -5.94 -0.65 5.88
CA ALA A 47 -6.30 -1.41 7.06
C ALA A 47 -7.73 -1.09 7.53
N GLU A 48 -8.27 -1.89 8.46
CA GLU A 48 -9.63 -1.72 8.98
C GLU A 48 -9.88 -0.34 9.62
N ASP A 49 -8.85 0.24 10.25
CA ASP A 49 -8.90 1.58 10.84
C ASP A 49 -8.77 2.71 9.80
N GLY A 50 -8.76 2.35 8.51
CA GLY A 50 -8.66 3.27 7.38
C GLY A 50 -7.24 3.71 7.04
N VAL A 51 -6.23 3.30 7.82
CA VAL A 51 -4.85 3.73 7.60
C VAL A 51 -4.28 3.10 6.35
N LEU A 52 -3.56 3.91 5.58
CA LEU A 52 -2.89 3.48 4.36
C LEU A 52 -1.41 3.17 4.64
N GLY A 53 -0.93 2.09 4.04
CA GLY A 53 0.50 1.78 3.89
C GLY A 53 0.78 1.36 2.45
N ASP A 54 2.01 1.57 1.98
CA ASP A 54 2.37 1.22 0.61
C ASP A 54 3.75 0.58 0.48
N ARG A 55 3.87 -0.29 -0.52
CA ARG A 55 5.14 -0.86 -0.99
C ARG A 55 5.11 -0.96 -2.51
N VAL A 56 6.29 -0.96 -3.14
CA VAL A 56 6.41 -1.07 -4.60
C VAL A 56 7.22 -2.30 -4.94
N VAL A 57 6.76 -3.08 -5.93
CA VAL A 57 7.41 -4.29 -6.46
C VAL A 57 7.57 -4.17 -7.97
N ARG A 58 8.37 -5.08 -8.57
CA ARG A 58 8.74 -5.03 -10.00
C ARG A 58 7.60 -5.38 -10.96
N ASP A 59 6.65 -6.21 -10.56
CA ASP A 59 5.59 -6.68 -11.44
C ASP A 59 4.36 -7.17 -10.66
N LEU A 60 3.28 -7.41 -11.40
CA LEU A 60 1.98 -7.81 -10.84
C LEU A 60 2.06 -9.20 -10.19
N ALA A 61 2.83 -10.12 -10.77
CA ALA A 61 2.99 -11.47 -10.22
C ALA A 61 3.67 -11.43 -8.84
N THR A 62 4.72 -10.62 -8.68
CA THR A 62 5.35 -10.36 -7.39
C THR A 62 4.38 -9.71 -6.41
N ALA A 63 3.50 -8.80 -6.88
CA ALA A 63 2.52 -8.14 -6.04
C ALA A 63 1.48 -9.12 -5.49
N HIS A 64 0.96 -10.03 -6.32
CA HIS A 64 0.07 -11.10 -5.88
C HIS A 64 0.75 -12.03 -4.88
N ALA A 65 1.98 -12.47 -5.15
CA ALA A 65 2.74 -13.31 -4.23
C ALA A 65 2.92 -12.66 -2.84
N VAL A 66 3.13 -11.34 -2.80
CA VAL A 66 3.22 -10.59 -1.53
C VAL A 66 1.89 -10.62 -0.76
N VAL A 67 0.75 -10.41 -1.44
CA VAL A 67 -0.57 -10.43 -0.80
C VAL A 67 -0.94 -11.84 -0.34
N GLU A 68 -0.67 -12.87 -1.14
CA GLU A 68 -0.90 -14.28 -0.79
C GLU A 68 -0.12 -14.71 0.47
N ALA A 69 1.06 -14.13 0.70
CA ALA A 69 1.85 -14.38 1.90
C ALA A 69 1.28 -13.73 3.20
N LEU A 70 0.19 -12.96 3.09
CA LEU A 70 -0.43 -12.20 4.18
C LEU A 70 -1.87 -12.69 4.44
N PRO A 71 -2.09 -13.61 5.40
CA PRO A 71 -3.39 -14.26 5.62
C PRO A 71 -4.59 -13.33 5.90
N GLY A 72 -4.34 -12.12 6.41
CA GLY A 72 -5.37 -11.12 6.71
C GLY A 72 -5.55 -10.06 5.63
N VAL A 73 -4.91 -10.20 4.47
CA VAL A 73 -4.93 -9.20 3.40
C VAL A 73 -5.59 -9.78 2.16
N THR A 74 -6.63 -9.13 1.67
CA THR A 74 -7.32 -9.54 0.45
C THR A 74 -7.12 -8.51 -0.65
N VAL A 75 -6.88 -8.96 -1.89
CA VAL A 75 -6.86 -8.07 -3.05
C VAL A 75 -8.23 -7.43 -3.24
N SER A 76 -8.24 -6.13 -3.53
CA SER A 76 -9.44 -5.33 -3.81
C SER A 76 -9.08 -4.22 -4.80
N GLU A 77 -10.08 -3.46 -5.22
CA GLU A 77 -9.94 -2.25 -6.04
C GLU A 77 -10.25 -1.01 -5.19
N TRP A 78 -10.14 0.17 -5.80
CA TRP A 78 -10.70 1.40 -5.20
C TRP A 78 -12.23 1.42 -5.34
N ASP A 79 -12.89 0.48 -4.68
CA ASP A 79 -14.34 0.38 -4.61
C ASP A 79 -14.92 1.28 -3.50
N ARG A 80 -16.25 1.28 -3.35
CA ARG A 80 -16.92 2.07 -2.32
C ARG A 80 -16.50 1.66 -0.91
N GLU A 81 -16.32 0.37 -0.64
CA GLU A 81 -15.95 -0.14 0.68
C GLU A 81 -14.59 0.43 1.09
N VAL A 82 -13.57 0.20 0.27
CA VAL A 82 -12.20 0.67 0.50
C VAL A 82 -12.13 2.19 0.55
N THR A 83 -12.77 2.87 -0.39
CA THR A 83 -12.69 4.34 -0.49
C THR A 83 -13.41 5.03 0.68
N SER A 84 -14.46 4.41 1.24
CA SER A 84 -15.21 4.98 2.37
C SER A 84 -14.44 4.99 3.69
N ILE A 85 -13.48 4.08 3.87
CA ILE A 85 -12.68 3.98 5.09
C ILE A 85 -11.29 4.63 4.94
N ALA A 86 -10.78 4.75 3.71
CA ALA A 86 -9.44 5.23 3.42
C ALA A 86 -9.19 6.63 4.03
N THR A 87 -8.43 6.65 5.13
CA THR A 87 -8.16 7.82 5.94
C THR A 87 -6.65 7.95 6.16
N PRO A 88 -5.97 8.82 5.40
CA PRO A 88 -4.56 9.07 5.61
C PRO A 88 -4.30 9.58 7.03
N GLN A 89 -3.39 8.93 7.75
CA GLN A 89 -2.96 9.36 9.09
C GLN A 89 -2.53 10.83 9.12
N GLN A 90 -2.67 11.46 10.29
CA GLN A 90 -2.17 12.81 10.49
C GLN A 90 -0.68 12.89 10.16
N GLY A 91 -0.28 13.86 9.34
CA GLY A 91 1.11 14.02 8.91
C GLY A 91 1.58 13.03 7.82
N HIS A 92 0.73 12.13 7.33
CA HIS A 92 1.07 11.25 6.21
C HIS A 92 1.43 12.06 4.95
N TRP A 93 0.71 13.16 4.71
CA TRP A 93 1.04 14.12 3.65
C TRP A 93 2.44 14.75 3.82
N LYS A 94 2.93 14.95 5.05
CA LYS A 94 4.28 15.49 5.30
C LYS A 94 5.35 14.49 4.89
N LYS A 95 5.12 13.20 5.17
CA LYS A 95 6.01 12.11 4.72
C LYS A 95 6.06 12.08 3.19
N MET A 96 4.91 12.18 2.52
CA MET A 96 4.83 12.20 1.05
C MET A 96 5.47 13.45 0.43
N ALA A 97 5.28 14.62 1.03
CA ALA A 97 5.86 15.87 0.53
C ALA A 97 7.38 15.97 0.77
N GLY A 98 7.97 15.12 1.62
CA GLY A 98 9.42 15.06 1.84
C GLY A 98 10.00 16.42 2.25
N TRP A 99 11.03 16.89 1.54
CA TRP A 99 11.63 18.22 1.78
C TRP A 99 10.62 19.36 1.62
N VAL A 100 9.65 19.22 0.70
CA VAL A 100 8.59 20.21 0.47
C VAL A 100 7.67 20.35 1.70
N ALA A 101 7.59 19.36 2.58
CA ALA A 101 6.85 19.51 3.83
C ALA A 101 7.47 20.52 4.81
N ARG A 102 8.74 20.90 4.61
CA ARG A 102 9.52 21.78 5.51
C ARG A 102 9.76 23.18 4.93
N GLN A 103 9.31 23.45 3.70
CA GLN A 103 9.49 24.75 3.07
C GLN A 103 8.54 25.80 3.67
N THR A 104 8.96 27.07 3.68
CA THR A 104 8.22 28.20 4.27
C THR A 104 7.73 29.22 3.23
N ARG A 105 8.06 29.00 1.95
CA ARG A 105 7.77 29.90 0.82
C ARG A 105 6.30 29.87 0.38
N PHE A 106 5.64 28.72 0.46
CA PHE A 106 4.22 28.56 0.07
C PHE A 106 3.31 28.28 1.28
N PRO A 107 2.00 28.58 1.16
CA PRO A 107 1.03 28.32 2.23
C PRO A 107 1.04 26.87 2.73
N ARG A 108 0.76 26.72 4.03
CA ARG A 108 0.63 25.43 4.71
C ARG A 108 -0.50 24.57 4.13
N ALA A 109 -0.38 23.25 4.26
CA ALA A 109 -1.39 22.33 3.75
C ALA A 109 -2.70 22.50 4.55
N ARG A 110 -3.86 22.43 3.87
CA ARG A 110 -5.17 22.68 4.48
C ARG A 110 -5.57 21.65 5.55
N ASN A 111 -4.91 20.48 5.57
CA ASN A 111 -5.08 19.40 6.54
C ASN A 111 -4.03 19.46 7.69
N GLU A 112 -3.47 20.65 7.96
CA GLU A 112 -2.56 20.87 9.09
C GLU A 112 -3.25 21.14 10.43
N ARG A 113 -4.56 21.38 10.43
CA ARG A 113 -5.36 21.69 11.62
C ARG A 113 -6.30 20.56 11.96
#